data_AF-A0AAU3SDA0-F1
#
_entry.id   AF-A0AAU3SDA0-F1
#
_cell.length_a   1.000
_cell.length_b   1.000
_cell.length_c   1.000
_cell.angle_alpha   90.00
_cell.angle_beta   90.00
_cell.angle_gamma   90.00
#
_symmetry.space_group_name_H-M   'P 1'
#
loop_
_entity.id
_entity.type
_entity.pdbx_description
1 polymer ?
#
loop_
_entity_poly.entity_id
_entity_poly.type
_entity_poly.pdbx_seq_one_letter_code
_entity_poly.pdbx_strand_id
1 'polypeptide(L)'
;MNLIDSVDRCLRLSQPVLVDLHDVGKLAQEVLSGQDLPHRVADALVDELARELLTGWSDSWLLLERERWDQLRLHALEALAQQFQLAQQYLPALQTALSVIAIDRVRETAHRIVMEVHIAEGNVASAFKCYQEYRAFLDRELSVAPSRQMTQLVEDLMPM
;
A
#
# COMPACT_ATOMS: atom_id res chain seq x y z
N MET A 1 1.80 16.81 -33.49
CA MET A 1 2.53 16.58 -32.22
C MET A 1 3.33 15.31 -32.43
N ASN A 2 4.66 15.36 -32.30
CA ASN A 2 5.47 14.15 -32.44
C ASN A 2 5.50 13.45 -31.07
N LEU A 3 5.15 12.17 -31.02
CA LEU A 3 5.10 11.39 -29.75
C LEU A 3 6.42 10.68 -29.46
N ILE A 4 7.23 10.46 -30.50
CA ILE A 4 8.45 9.67 -30.44
C ILE A 4 9.59 10.47 -31.06
N ASP A 5 10.69 10.62 -30.32
CA ASP A 5 11.94 11.14 -30.85
C ASP A 5 12.85 9.98 -31.26
N SER A 6 13.59 10.17 -32.35
CA SER A 6 14.74 9.32 -32.69
C SER A 6 16.02 9.99 -32.17
N VAL A 7 16.76 9.28 -31.33
CA VAL A 7 18.05 9.72 -30.79
C VAL A 7 19.07 8.62 -31.10
N ASP A 8 20.01 8.91 -31.99
CA ASP A 8 20.96 7.95 -32.56
C ASP A 8 20.28 6.70 -33.15
N ARG A 9 20.40 5.56 -32.45
CA ARG A 9 19.78 4.27 -32.82
C ARG A 9 18.64 3.86 -31.89
N CYS A 10 18.17 4.78 -31.05
CA CYS A 10 17.12 4.54 -30.08
C CYS A 10 15.87 5.35 -30.43
N LEU A 11 14.72 4.78 -30.10
CA LEU A 11 13.46 5.51 -30.03
C LEU A 11 13.17 5.81 -28.57
N ARG A 12 12.68 7.02 -28.29
CA ARG A 12 12.20 7.42 -26.97
C ARG A 12 10.88 8.15 -27.11
N LEU A 13 10.08 8.15 -26.06
CA LEU A 13 8.97 9.10 -25.97
C LEU A 13 9.53 10.53 -26.01
N SER A 14 8.88 11.39 -26.76
CA SER A 14 9.24 12.81 -26.81
C SER A 14 9.04 13.46 -25.43
N GLN A 15 9.84 14.47 -25.10
CA GLN A 15 9.76 15.16 -23.79
C GLN A 15 8.37 15.63 -23.34
N PRO A 16 7.46 16.12 -24.21
CA PRO A 16 6.13 16.54 -23.76
C PRO A 16 5.16 15.39 -23.49
N VAL A 17 5.54 14.12 -23.76
CA VAL A 17 4.67 12.98 -23.46
C VAL A 17 4.70 12.72 -21.96
N LEU A 18 3.55 12.91 -21.33
CA LEU A 18 3.32 12.54 -19.94
C LEU A 18 3.02 11.05 -19.84
N VAL A 19 3.55 10.43 -18.79
CA VAL A 19 3.35 9.01 -18.48
C VAL A 19 2.86 8.96 -17.04
N ASP A 20 1.60 8.57 -16.87
CA ASP A 20 0.93 8.43 -15.57
C ASP A 20 1.77 7.65 -14.57
N LEU A 21 2.33 6.50 -14.97
CA LEU A 21 3.18 5.67 -14.13
C LEU A 21 4.40 6.43 -13.58
N HIS A 22 5.01 7.31 -14.38
CA HIS A 22 6.15 8.09 -13.92
C HIS A 22 5.75 9.15 -12.90
N ASP A 23 4.59 9.78 -13.07
CA ASP A 23 4.11 10.81 -12.16
C ASP A 23 3.66 10.20 -10.81
N VAL A 24 2.89 9.10 -10.85
CA VAL A 24 2.52 8.34 -9.65
C VAL A 24 3.77 7.78 -8.96
N GLY A 25 4.76 7.28 -9.73
CA GLY A 25 6.02 6.79 -9.19
C GLY A 25 6.84 7.87 -8.47
N LYS A 26 6.86 9.11 -8.96
CA LYS A 26 7.52 10.24 -8.27
C LYS A 26 6.82 10.58 -6.96
N LEU A 27 5.49 10.69 -6.97
CA LEU A 27 4.72 10.96 -5.75
C LEU A 27 4.91 9.86 -4.71
N ALA A 28 4.94 8.59 -5.13
CA ALA A 28 5.26 7.46 -4.25
C ALA A 28 6.65 7.61 -3.61
N GLN A 29 7.66 8.03 -4.38
CA GLN A 29 9.00 8.29 -3.85
C GLN A 29 9.04 9.48 -2.88
N GLU A 30 8.25 10.54 -3.12
CA GLU A 30 8.12 11.67 -2.20
C GLU A 30 7.54 11.23 -0.85
N VAL A 31 6.46 10.44 -0.85
CA VAL A 31 5.91 9.82 0.36
C VAL A 31 6.98 9.00 1.09
N LEU A 32 7.68 8.13 0.37
CA LEU A 32 8.72 7.27 0.95
C LEU A 32 9.92 8.06 1.49
N SER A 33 10.17 9.26 0.98
CA SER A 33 11.16 10.19 1.52
C SER A 33 10.69 10.93 2.78
N GLY A 34 9.46 10.68 3.23
CA GLY A 34 8.86 11.29 4.41
C GLY A 34 8.23 12.66 4.16
N GLN A 35 7.95 13.01 2.90
CA GLN A 35 7.22 14.24 2.61
C GLN A 35 5.74 14.08 2.93
N ASP A 36 5.17 15.06 3.62
CA ASP A 36 3.73 15.15 3.81
C ASP A 36 3.08 15.71 2.55
N LEU A 37 2.27 14.88 1.90
CA LEU A 37 1.44 15.33 0.78
C LEU A 37 0.17 16.01 1.30
N PRO A 38 -0.36 17.02 0.59
CA PRO A 38 -1.69 17.55 0.88
C PRO A 38 -2.72 16.42 0.83
N HIS A 39 -3.67 16.39 1.77
CA HIS A 39 -4.64 15.30 1.92
C HIS A 39 -5.33 14.88 0.61
N ARG A 40 -5.77 15.85 -0.22
CA ARG A 40 -6.40 15.55 -1.53
C ARG A 40 -5.47 14.84 -2.52
N VAL A 41 -4.16 15.13 -2.46
CA VAL A 41 -3.15 14.49 -3.30
C VAL A 41 -2.87 13.09 -2.78
N ALA A 42 -2.77 12.93 -1.45
CA ALA A 42 -2.61 11.63 -0.82
C ALA A 42 -3.78 10.69 -1.14
N ASP A 43 -5.03 11.15 -1.00
CA ASP A 43 -6.23 10.35 -1.32
C ASP A 43 -6.24 9.90 -2.80
N ALA A 44 -5.99 10.83 -3.73
CA ALA A 44 -5.93 10.50 -5.16
C ALA A 44 -4.78 9.52 -5.47
N LEU A 45 -3.65 9.66 -4.77
CA LEU A 45 -2.50 8.79 -4.93
C LEU A 45 -2.81 7.36 -4.46
N VAL A 46 -3.60 7.18 -3.40
CA VAL A 46 -4.04 5.84 -2.96
C VAL A 46 -4.79 5.11 -4.08
N ASP A 47 -5.71 5.79 -4.76
CA ASP A 47 -6.49 5.21 -5.87
C ASP A 47 -5.62 4.86 -7.10
N GLU A 48 -4.56 5.63 -7.35
CA GLU A 48 -3.57 5.33 -8.40
C GLU A 48 -2.71 4.11 -8.02
N LEU A 49 -2.19 4.08 -6.79
CA LEU A 49 -1.31 3.00 -6.31
C LEU A 49 -2.05 1.67 -6.11
N ALA A 50 -3.35 1.70 -5.85
CA ALA A 50 -4.18 0.50 -5.73
C ALA A 50 -4.28 -0.29 -7.05
N ARG A 51 -3.97 0.32 -8.20
CA ARG A 51 -4.08 -0.31 -9.52
C ARG A 51 -2.86 -1.14 -9.90
N GLU A 52 -3.13 -2.30 -10.51
CA GLU A 52 -2.10 -3.14 -11.14
C GLU A 52 -1.64 -2.54 -12.48
N LEU A 53 -0.35 -2.65 -12.77
CA LEU A 53 0.27 -2.11 -13.98
C LEU A 53 -0.14 -2.92 -15.23
N LEU A 54 -0.76 -2.24 -16.20
CA LEU A 54 -1.09 -2.78 -17.54
C LEU A 54 -1.84 -4.12 -17.50
N THR A 55 -2.91 -4.24 -16.72
CA THR A 55 -3.70 -5.47 -16.50
C THR A 55 -4.13 -6.21 -17.78
N GLY A 56 -4.30 -5.50 -18.90
CA GLY A 56 -4.66 -6.09 -20.20
C GLY A 56 -3.52 -6.70 -21.02
N TRP A 57 -2.27 -6.66 -20.52
CA TRP A 57 -1.08 -7.09 -21.23
C TRP A 57 -0.43 -8.29 -20.55
N SER A 58 0.18 -9.19 -21.34
CA SER A 58 0.74 -10.46 -20.85
C SER A 58 2.17 -10.72 -21.33
N ASP A 59 2.88 -9.69 -21.79
CA ASP A 59 4.25 -9.84 -22.26
C ASP A 59 5.20 -10.22 -21.13
N SER A 60 6.19 -11.07 -21.43
CA SER A 60 7.11 -11.60 -20.41
C SER A 60 7.98 -10.53 -19.74
N TRP A 61 8.29 -9.43 -20.43
CA TRP A 61 9.02 -8.30 -19.86
C TRP A 61 8.21 -7.58 -18.77
N LEU A 62 6.88 -7.67 -18.79
CA LEU A 62 6.02 -7.03 -17.78
C LEU A 62 6.07 -7.70 -16.43
N LEU A 63 6.45 -8.97 -16.34
CA LEU A 63 6.52 -9.66 -15.06
C LEU A 63 7.47 -8.93 -14.08
N LEU A 64 8.66 -8.56 -14.57
CA LEU A 64 9.65 -7.86 -13.76
C LEU A 64 9.22 -6.41 -13.45
N GLU A 65 8.57 -5.74 -14.39
CA GLU A 65 8.10 -4.36 -14.18
C GLU A 65 6.91 -4.29 -13.21
N ARG A 66 6.01 -5.28 -13.25
CA ARG A 66 4.93 -5.43 -12.26
C ARG A 66 5.48 -5.72 -10.89
N GLU A 67 6.46 -6.63 -10.76
CA GLU A 67 7.10 -6.89 -9.46
C GLU A 67 7.74 -5.62 -8.89
N ARG A 68 8.48 -4.86 -9.71
CA ARG A 68 9.08 -3.58 -9.28
C ARG A 68 8.02 -2.56 -8.87
N TRP A 69 6.94 -2.46 -9.64
CA TRP A 69 5.81 -1.59 -9.34
C TRP A 69 5.11 -1.98 -8.04
N ASP A 70 4.91 -3.27 -7.83
CA ASP A 70 4.25 -3.83 -6.64
C ASP A 70 5.04 -3.54 -5.38
N GLN A 71 6.38 -3.70 -5.41
CA GLN A 71 7.21 -3.33 -4.27
C GLN A 71 7.12 -1.83 -3.96
N LEU A 72 7.20 -0.96 -4.99
CA LEU A 72 7.09 0.49 -4.79
C LEU A 72 5.72 0.89 -4.21
N ARG A 73 4.63 0.40 -4.81
CA ARG A 73 3.27 0.80 -4.44
C ARG A 73 2.87 0.28 -3.07
N LEU A 74 3.27 -0.95 -2.71
CA LEU A 74 3.01 -1.50 -1.38
C LEU A 74 3.68 -0.66 -0.30
N HIS A 75 4.97 -0.32 -0.46
CA HIS A 75 5.68 0.50 0.51
C HIS A 75 5.09 1.91 0.61
N ALA A 76 4.72 2.54 -0.51
CA ALA A 76 4.13 3.87 -0.50
C ALA A 76 2.73 3.88 0.15
N LEU A 77 1.89 2.89 -0.14
CA LEU A 77 0.59 2.74 0.51
C LEU A 77 0.71 2.48 2.01
N GLU A 78 1.65 1.64 2.45
CA GLU A 78 1.92 1.42 3.88
C GLU A 78 2.35 2.73 4.56
N ALA A 79 3.21 3.52 3.92
CA ALA A 79 3.65 4.81 4.44
C ALA A 79 2.49 5.82 4.53
N LEU A 80 1.65 5.92 3.50
CA LEU A 80 0.44 6.77 3.53
C LEU A 80 -0.53 6.34 4.63
N ALA A 81 -0.78 5.04 4.78
CA ALA A 81 -1.65 4.51 5.83
C ALA A 81 -1.13 4.89 7.23
N GLN A 82 0.19 4.82 7.45
CA GLN A 82 0.82 5.25 8.69
C GLN A 82 0.72 6.77 8.89
N GLN A 83 0.97 7.58 7.86
CA GLN A 83 0.82 9.03 7.93
C GLN A 83 -0.61 9.44 8.33
N PHE A 84 -1.62 8.85 7.68
CA PHE A 84 -3.03 9.07 8.02
C PHE A 84 -3.35 8.64 9.45
N GLN A 85 -2.86 7.48 9.88
CA GLN A 85 -3.05 6.99 11.25
C GLN A 85 -2.45 7.94 12.29
N LEU A 86 -1.20 8.39 12.07
CA LEU A 86 -0.51 9.33 12.97
C LEU A 86 -1.23 10.69 13.02
N ALA A 87 -1.84 11.11 11.92
CA ALA A 87 -2.69 12.29 11.83
C ALA A 87 -4.11 12.08 12.39
N GLN A 88 -4.43 10.90 12.96
CA GLN A 88 -5.76 10.50 13.44
C GLN A 88 -6.86 10.55 12.36
N GLN A 89 -6.46 10.44 11.10
CA GLN A 89 -7.36 10.31 9.95
C GLN A 89 -7.69 8.83 9.75
N TYR A 90 -8.54 8.30 10.63
CA TYR A 90 -8.80 6.86 10.73
C TYR A 90 -9.41 6.22 9.48
N LEU A 91 -10.39 6.87 8.85
CA LEU A 91 -11.03 6.33 7.65
C LEU A 91 -10.04 6.22 6.46
N PRO A 92 -9.28 7.28 6.09
CA PRO A 92 -8.22 7.18 5.08
C PRO A 92 -7.16 6.14 5.42
N ALA A 93 -6.71 6.06 6.68
CA ALA A 93 -5.74 5.06 7.12
C ALA A 93 -6.26 3.64 6.90
N LEU A 94 -7.52 3.38 7.28
CA LEU A 94 -8.18 2.09 7.14
C LEU A 94 -8.33 1.70 5.66
N GLN A 95 -8.83 2.61 4.81
CA GLN A 95 -9.00 2.37 3.38
C GLN A 95 -7.67 2.09 2.68
N THR A 96 -6.63 2.83 3.04
CA THR A 96 -5.29 2.63 2.49
C THR A 96 -4.70 1.29 2.91
N ALA A 97 -4.80 0.94 4.19
CA ALA A 97 -4.33 -0.36 4.69
C ALA A 97 -5.09 -1.54 4.07
N LEU A 98 -6.41 -1.42 3.87
CA LEU A 98 -7.21 -2.43 3.17
C LEU A 98 -6.78 -2.60 1.70
N SER A 99 -6.33 -1.53 1.04
CA SER A 99 -5.78 -1.59 -0.31
C SER A 99 -4.46 -2.36 -0.35
N VAL A 100 -3.59 -2.17 0.65
CA VAL A 100 -2.37 -2.99 0.81
C VAL A 100 -2.72 -4.47 0.98
N ILE A 101 -3.68 -4.80 1.83
CA ILE A 101 -4.12 -6.19 2.08
C ILE A 101 -4.71 -6.82 0.82
N ALA A 102 -5.40 -6.04 -0.01
CA ALA A 102 -5.96 -6.51 -1.28
C ALA A 102 -4.87 -6.83 -2.32
N ILE A 103 -3.74 -6.11 -2.29
CA ILE A 103 -2.58 -6.37 -3.17
C ILE A 103 -1.76 -7.53 -2.63
N ASP A 104 -1.39 -7.49 -1.35
CA ASP A 104 -0.58 -8.51 -0.69
C ASP A 104 -1.08 -8.75 0.75
N ARG A 105 -1.80 -9.87 0.91
CA ARG A 105 -2.44 -10.23 2.18
C ARG A 105 -1.45 -10.58 3.29
N VAL A 106 -0.18 -10.83 2.97
CA VAL A 106 0.87 -11.19 3.95
C VAL A 106 1.45 -9.96 4.65
N ARG A 107 1.19 -8.74 4.16
CA ARG A 107 1.73 -7.50 4.72
C ARG A 107 1.18 -7.20 6.11
N GLU A 108 1.90 -7.64 7.15
CA GLU A 108 1.48 -7.50 8.55
C GLU A 108 1.27 -6.03 8.96
N THR A 109 2.09 -5.12 8.45
CA THR A 109 1.98 -3.68 8.72
C THR A 109 0.58 -3.14 8.45
N ALA A 110 -0.04 -3.55 7.34
CA ALA A 110 -1.38 -3.10 6.98
C ALA A 110 -2.46 -3.67 7.92
N HIS A 111 -2.41 -4.96 8.24
CA HIS A 111 -3.31 -5.56 9.24
C HIS A 111 -3.16 -4.87 10.60
N ARG A 112 -1.93 -4.51 10.97
CA ARG A 112 -1.66 -3.83 12.24
C ARG A 112 -2.31 -2.45 12.29
N ILE A 113 -2.22 -1.68 11.20
CA ILE A 113 -2.89 -0.38 11.09
C ILE A 113 -4.42 -0.53 11.18
N VAL A 114 -5.01 -1.53 10.51
CA VAL A 114 -6.46 -1.82 10.61
C VAL A 114 -6.85 -2.07 12.07
N MET A 115 -6.08 -2.88 12.80
CA MET A 115 -6.33 -3.15 14.22
C MET A 115 -6.19 -1.90 15.08
N GLU A 116 -5.10 -1.15 14.91
CA GLU A 116 -4.82 0.08 15.68
C GLU A 116 -5.90 1.14 15.44
N VAL A 117 -6.42 1.27 14.21
CA VAL A 117 -7.56 2.14 13.89
C VAL A 117 -8.81 1.68 14.64
N HIS A 118 -9.16 0.39 14.57
CA HIS A 118 -10.32 -0.12 15.30
C HIS A 118 -10.20 0.07 16.82
N ILE A 119 -9.00 -0.11 17.38
CA ILE A 119 -8.74 0.14 18.81
C ILE A 119 -8.96 1.62 19.13
N ALA A 120 -8.41 2.53 18.32
CA ALA A 120 -8.53 3.96 18.54
C ALA A 120 -9.98 4.47 18.47
N GLU A 121 -10.82 3.84 17.64
CA GLU A 121 -12.26 4.11 17.56
C GLU A 121 -13.10 3.42 18.65
N GLY A 122 -12.48 2.63 19.54
CA GLY A 122 -13.17 1.85 20.57
C GLY A 122 -13.86 0.57 20.04
N ASN A 123 -13.64 0.22 18.78
CA ASN A 123 -14.18 -0.95 18.09
C ASN A 123 -13.35 -2.22 18.39
N VAL A 124 -13.14 -2.51 19.68
CA VAL A 124 -12.27 -3.61 20.15
C VAL A 124 -12.64 -4.97 19.54
N ALA A 125 -13.93 -5.27 19.40
CA ALA A 125 -14.38 -6.52 18.77
C ALA A 125 -13.90 -6.67 17.31
N SER A 126 -13.86 -5.58 16.55
CA SER A 126 -13.35 -5.57 15.17
C SER A 126 -11.83 -5.79 15.14
N ALA A 127 -11.09 -5.21 16.09
CA ALA A 127 -9.65 -5.45 16.22
C ALA A 127 -9.34 -6.93 16.53
N PHE A 128 -10.07 -7.55 17.47
CA PHE A 128 -9.93 -8.98 17.76
C PHE A 128 -10.25 -9.86 16.56
N LYS A 129 -11.32 -9.53 15.82
CA LYS A 129 -11.71 -10.26 14.61
C LYS A 129 -10.59 -10.19 13.56
N CYS A 130 -10.05 -9.00 13.31
CA CYS A 130 -8.94 -8.81 12.36
C CYS A 130 -7.72 -9.67 12.74
N TYR A 131 -7.31 -9.67 14.01
CA TYR A 131 -6.22 -10.52 14.49
C TYR A 131 -6.48 -12.01 14.26
N GLN A 132 -7.68 -12.50 14.61
CA GLN A 132 -8.02 -13.91 14.46
C GLN A 132 -8.00 -14.35 12.99
N GLU A 133 -8.56 -13.53 12.10
CA GLU A 133 -8.58 -13.79 10.66
C GLU A 133 -7.18 -13.78 10.07
N TYR A 134 -6.33 -12.82 10.47
CA TYR A 134 -4.96 -12.73 10.01
C TYR A 134 -4.09 -13.89 10.53
N ARG A 135 -4.20 -14.23 11.81
CA ARG A 135 -3.52 -15.38 12.41
C ARG A 135 -3.91 -16.69 11.71
N ALA A 136 -5.20 -16.91 11.46
CA ALA A 136 -5.67 -18.10 10.75
C ALA A 136 -5.15 -18.15 9.30
N PHE A 137 -5.07 -17.00 8.63
CA PHE A 137 -4.49 -16.90 7.29
C PHE A 137 -2.99 -17.26 7.28
N LEU A 138 -2.18 -16.67 8.17
CA LEU A 138 -0.75 -16.95 8.24
C LEU A 138 -0.44 -18.41 8.57
N ASP A 139 -1.18 -19.00 9.51
CA ASP A 139 -1.02 -20.41 9.86
C ASP A 139 -1.32 -21.32 8.66
N ARG A 140 -2.43 -21.04 7.96
CA ARG A 140 -2.88 -21.83 6.81
C ARG A 140 -1.95 -21.73 5.60
N GLU A 141 -1.51 -20.52 5.24
CA GLU A 141 -0.75 -20.31 3.99
C GLU A 141 0.76 -20.45 4.19
N LEU A 142 1.28 -20.09 5.37
CA LEU A 142 2.72 -19.95 5.62
C LEU A 142 3.21 -20.77 6.81
N SER A 143 2.33 -21.37 7.61
CA SER A 143 2.68 -22.11 8.84
C SER A 143 3.50 -21.26 9.83
N VAL A 144 3.17 -19.97 9.92
CA VAL A 144 3.79 -19.02 10.85
C VAL A 144 2.71 -18.32 11.68
N ALA A 145 3.12 -17.80 12.84
CA ALA A 145 2.29 -16.96 13.69
C ALA A 145 2.50 -15.46 13.37
N PRO A 146 1.53 -14.58 13.70
CA PRO A 146 1.75 -13.15 13.70
C PRO A 146 2.95 -12.75 14.57
N SER A 147 3.57 -11.61 14.26
CA SER A 147 4.68 -11.13 15.08
C SER A 147 4.26 -10.82 16.51
N ARG A 148 5.28 -10.65 17.37
CA ARG A 148 5.08 -10.18 18.74
C ARG A 148 4.40 -8.81 18.78
N GLN A 149 4.74 -7.90 17.88
CA GLN A 149 4.13 -6.56 17.85
C GLN A 149 2.63 -6.65 17.57
N MET A 150 2.23 -7.50 16.62
CA MET A 150 0.83 -7.73 16.32
C MET A 150 0.08 -8.40 17.49
N THR A 151 0.70 -9.40 18.12
CA THR A 151 0.10 -10.15 19.23
C THR A 151 -0.08 -9.27 20.48
N GLN A 152 0.88 -8.38 20.75
CA GLN A 152 0.80 -7.46 21.89
C GLN A 152 -0.43 -6.55 21.84
N LEU A 153 -0.84 -6.10 20.65
CA LEU A 153 -2.04 -5.27 20.48
C LEU A 153 -3.31 -5.93 21.03
N VAL A 154 -3.38 -7.26 20.99
CA VAL A 154 -4.52 -8.03 21.50
C VAL A 154 -4.40 -8.26 23.00
N GLU A 155 -3.19 -8.58 23.46
CA GLU A 155 -2.89 -8.79 24.88
C GLU A 155 -3.21 -7.55 25.70
N ASP A 156 -2.90 -6.35 25.19
CA ASP A 156 -3.16 -5.07 25.84
C ASP A 156 -4.66 -4.75 25.98
N LEU A 157 -5.53 -5.41 25.19
CA LEU A 157 -6.98 -5.21 25.21
C LEU A 157 -7.72 -6.19 26.14
N MET A 158 -7.05 -7.26 26.58
CA MET A 158 -7.67 -8.22 27.49
C MET A 158 -7.60 -7.68 28.92
N PRO A 159 -8.74 -7.55 29.63
CA PRO A 159 -8.71 -7.23 31.06
C PRO A 159 -7.98 -8.36 31.82
N MET A 160 -7.06 -7.97 32.72
CA MET A 160 -6.41 -8.91 33.65
C MET A 160 -7.40 -9.57 34.59
#